data_AF-A0A7J8RZC6-F1
#
_entry.id   AF-A0A7J8RZC6-F1
#
_cell.length_a   1.000
_cell.length_b   1.000
_cell.length_c   1.000
_cell.angle_alpha   90.00
_cell.angle_beta   90.00
_cell.angle_gamma   90.00
#
_symmetry.space_group_name_H-M   'P 1'
#
loop_
_entity.id
_entity.type
_entity.pdbx_description
1 polymer ?
#
loop_
_entity_poly.entity_id
_entity_poly.type
_entity_poly.pdbx_seq_one_letter_code
_entity_poly.pdbx_strand_id
1 'polypeptide(L)'
;MYRTVRLMEAYGLSSLGSNDLPKLDARVMEQCCCIVEESFDFTYKSLRKGGAISALELRVVKHGSFDELMDFYISKGASISQYKLPCCLKTEEAIKILNSGMVGKFFSPKTIS
;
A
#
# COMPACT_ATOMS: atom_id res chain seq x y z
N MET A 1 -8.65 -7.78 -16.01
CA MET A 1 -7.33 -7.20 -15.65
C MET A 1 -7.25 -7.16 -14.14
N TYR A 2 -6.32 -7.90 -13.54
CA TYR A 2 -6.19 -7.94 -12.07
C TYR A 2 -5.29 -6.78 -11.61
N ARG A 3 -5.67 -6.11 -10.51
CA ARG A 3 -4.92 -4.99 -9.92
C ARG A 3 -4.29 -5.44 -8.61
N THR A 4 -2.97 -5.33 -8.52
CA THR A 4 -2.22 -5.60 -7.29
C THR A 4 -1.90 -4.27 -6.62
N VAL A 5 -2.45 -4.04 -5.42
CA VAL A 5 -2.16 -2.86 -4.61
C VAL A 5 -1.49 -3.31 -3.32
N ARG A 6 -0.39 -2.64 -2.97
CA ARG A 6 0.27 -2.77 -1.67
C ARG A 6 0.23 -1.42 -0.97
N LEU A 7 -0.03 -1.47 0.33
CA LEU A 7 -0.12 -0.31 1.19
C LEU A 7 1.08 -0.32 2.12
N MET A 8 1.75 0.81 2.24
CA MET A 8 2.89 0.99 3.13
C MET A 8 2.58 2.17 4.04
N GLU A 9 2.69 1.93 5.34
CA GLU A 9 2.67 3.00 6.33
C GLU A 9 4.05 3.61 6.43
N ALA A 10 4.12 4.94 6.43
CA ALA A 10 5.37 5.63 6.59
C ALA A 10 5.74 5.77 8.09
N TYR A 11 6.45 4.78 8.63
CA TYR A 11 7.07 4.85 9.96
C TYR A 11 8.45 5.54 9.88
N GLY A 12 8.73 6.50 10.77
CA GLY A 12 9.92 7.37 10.71
C GLY A 12 9.65 8.82 10.30
N LEU A 13 8.37 9.18 10.10
CA LEU A 13 7.86 10.54 9.92
C LEU A 13 7.74 11.34 11.23
N SER A 14 8.46 10.93 12.28
CA SER A 14 8.36 11.54 13.60
C SER A 14 8.85 12.99 13.56
N SER A 15 7.89 13.88 13.78
CA SER A 15 7.98 15.33 14.04
C SER A 15 8.63 16.20 12.95
N LEU A 16 7.82 16.66 12.00
CA LEU A 16 7.91 18.07 11.60
C LEU A 16 6.50 18.67 11.66
N GLY A 17 6.26 19.48 12.68
CA GLY A 17 5.09 20.35 12.75
C GLY A 17 5.23 21.43 11.69
N SER A 18 4.86 21.11 10.46
CA SER A 18 4.55 22.03 9.36
C SER A 18 4.11 21.16 8.17
N ASN A 19 3.36 21.71 7.22
CA ASN A 19 2.72 21.01 6.10
C ASN A 19 3.67 20.35 5.07
N ASP A 20 4.90 20.03 5.45
CA ASP A 20 5.91 19.41 4.61
C ASP A 20 5.96 17.91 4.88
N LEU A 21 5.09 17.16 4.21
CA LEU A 21 5.28 15.72 4.01
C LEU A 21 6.71 15.53 3.46
N PRO A 22 7.59 14.74 4.09
CA PRO A 22 8.94 14.60 3.60
C PRO A 22 8.88 14.04 2.20
N LYS A 23 9.65 14.68 1.33
CA LYS A 23 9.62 14.49 -0.11
C LYS A 23 9.92 13.02 -0.42
N LEU A 24 8.86 12.26 -0.70
CA LEU A 24 8.97 10.86 -1.14
C LEU A 24 9.80 10.85 -2.42
N ASP A 25 11.02 10.30 -2.36
CA ASP A 25 11.87 10.18 -3.53
C ASP A 25 11.26 9.15 -4.48
N ALA A 26 10.82 9.62 -5.65
CA ALA A 26 10.12 8.78 -6.62
C ALA A 26 10.97 7.59 -7.08
N ARG A 27 12.30 7.73 -7.20
CA ARG A 27 13.18 6.63 -7.63
C ARG A 27 13.28 5.56 -6.55
N VAL A 28 13.41 5.98 -5.29
CA VAL A 28 13.42 5.03 -4.16
C VAL A 28 12.09 4.29 -4.09
N MET A 29 10.98 4.99 -4.23
CA MET A 29 9.65 4.38 -4.17
C MET A 29 9.37 3.43 -5.35
N GLU A 30 9.84 3.76 -6.56
CA GLU A 30 9.82 2.86 -7.71
C GLU A 30 10.68 1.61 -7.47
N GLN A 31 11.88 1.75 -6.91
CA GLN A 31 12.72 0.61 -6.53
C GLN A 31 12.05 -0.28 -5.48
N CYS A 32 11.36 0.30 -4.49
CA CYS A 32 10.53 -0.47 -3.56
C CYS A 32 9.42 -1.26 -4.30
N CYS A 33 8.77 -0.65 -5.30
CA CYS A 33 7.79 -1.35 -6.11
C CYS A 33 8.42 -2.53 -6.87
N CYS A 34 9.62 -2.37 -7.43
CA CYS A 34 10.35 -3.44 -8.10
C CYS A 34 10.67 -4.60 -7.15
N ILE A 35 11.24 -4.33 -5.97
CA ILE A 35 11.61 -5.36 -4.99
C ILE A 35 10.38 -6.18 -4.58
N VAL A 36 9.26 -5.50 -4.32
CA VAL A 36 7.99 -6.18 -4.01
C VAL A 36 7.50 -7.00 -5.20
N GLU A 37 7.53 -6.44 -6.41
CA GLU A 37 7.08 -7.15 -7.61
C GLU A 37 7.96 -8.38 -7.94
N GLU A 38 9.27 -8.30 -7.68
CA GLU A 38 10.23 -9.39 -7.84
C GLU A 38 10.05 -10.51 -6.81
N SER A 39 9.46 -10.22 -5.64
CA SER A 39 9.17 -11.21 -4.60
C SER A 39 8.01 -12.15 -4.94
N PHE A 40 7.20 -11.83 -5.95
CA PHE A 40 6.12 -12.72 -6.39
C PHE A 40 6.66 -13.90 -7.20
N ASP A 41 5.83 -14.95 -7.30
CA ASP A 41 6.15 -16.17 -8.02
C ASP A 41 6.23 -16.00 -9.55
N PHE A 42 6.67 -17.06 -10.22
CA PHE A 42 6.79 -17.12 -11.67
C PHE A 42 5.45 -16.90 -12.40
N THR A 43 4.34 -17.36 -11.81
CA THR A 43 3.00 -17.24 -12.39
C THR A 43 2.58 -15.77 -12.47
N TYR A 44 2.75 -15.03 -11.37
CA TYR A 44 2.52 -13.59 -11.33
C TYR A 44 3.36 -12.87 -12.40
N LYS A 45 4.66 -13.13 -12.43
CA LYS A 45 5.60 -12.49 -13.38
C LYS A 45 5.22 -12.77 -14.84
N SER A 46 4.81 -14.00 -15.14
CA SER A 46 4.35 -14.38 -16.49
C SER A 46 3.07 -13.66 -16.89
N LEU A 47 2.08 -13.59 -16.00
CA LEU A 47 0.82 -12.87 -16.25
C LEU A 47 1.03 -11.35 -16.36
N ARG A 48 1.97 -10.80 -15.58
CA ARG A 48 2.37 -9.39 -15.65
C ARG A 48 3.08 -9.06 -16.96
N LYS A 49 3.98 -9.92 -17.43
CA LYS A 49 4.65 -9.79 -18.74
C LYS A 49 3.66 -9.93 -19.90
N GLY A 50 2.67 -10.81 -19.75
CA GLY A 50 1.58 -10.99 -20.71
C GLY A 50 0.49 -9.91 -20.66
N GLY A 51 0.59 -8.90 -19.79
CA GLY A 51 -0.37 -7.79 -19.69
C GLY A 51 -1.69 -8.11 -18.98
N ALA A 52 -1.86 -9.31 -18.44
CA ALA A 52 -3.07 -9.71 -17.70
C ALA A 52 -3.16 -9.03 -16.31
N ILE A 53 -2.01 -8.72 -15.72
CA ILE A 53 -1.85 -7.99 -14.45
C ILE A 53 -1.24 -6.62 -14.76
N SER A 54 -1.81 -5.56 -14.18
CA SER A 54 -1.27 -4.20 -14.31
C SER A 54 0.03 -4.03 -13.52
N ALA A 55 0.73 -2.90 -13.70
CA ALA A 55 1.81 -2.50 -12.80
C ALA A 55 1.37 -2.57 -11.33
N LEU A 56 2.27 -3.06 -10.48
CA LEU A 56 2.07 -3.03 -9.03
C LEU A 56 1.96 -1.58 -8.59
N GLU A 57 0.96 -1.29 -7.78
CA GLU A 57 0.73 0.04 -7.21
C GLU A 57 1.08 0.02 -5.72
N LEU A 58 2.03 0.85 -5.33
CA LEU A 58 2.37 1.13 -3.94
C LEU A 58 1.70 2.44 -3.54
N ARG A 59 0.82 2.39 -2.55
CA ARG A 59 0.26 3.61 -1.93
C ARG A 59 0.89 3.83 -0.57
N VAL A 60 1.36 5.05 -0.36
CA VAL A 60 1.85 5.52 0.92
C VAL A 60 0.70 6.21 1.62
N VAL A 61 0.46 5.84 2.87
CA VAL A 61 -0.53 6.49 3.74
C VAL A 61 0.17 7.23 4.87
N LYS A 62 -0.48 8.28 5.38
CA LYS A 62 -0.02 9.01 6.56
C LYS A 62 0.07 8.06 7.76
N HIS A 63 0.93 8.42 8.70
CA HIS A 63 0.99 7.74 9.99
C HIS A 63 -0.39 7.78 10.68
N GLY A 64 -0.80 6.67 11.28
CA GLY A 64 -2.08 6.52 11.97
C GLY A 64 -3.24 6.09 11.06
N SER A 65 -3.05 6.01 9.73
CA SER A 65 -4.10 5.50 8.83
C SER A 65 -4.45 4.03 9.08
N PHE A 66 -3.50 3.22 9.55
CA PHE A 66 -3.79 1.84 9.91
C PHE A 66 -4.41 1.73 11.32
N ASP A 67 -4.18 2.69 12.20
CA ASP A 67 -4.91 2.80 13.47
C ASP A 67 -6.39 3.15 13.20
N GLU A 68 -6.66 4.13 12.32
CA GLU A 68 -8.03 4.45 11.88
C GLU A 68 -8.73 3.22 11.24
N LEU A 69 -7.97 2.40 10.50
CA LEU A 69 -8.49 1.14 9.95
C LEU A 69 -8.78 0.10 11.05
N MET A 70 -7.92 -0.01 12.06
CA MET A 70 -8.12 -0.89 13.20
C MET A 70 -9.38 -0.48 13.98
N ASP A 71 -9.53 0.81 14.28
CA ASP A 71 -10.72 1.36 14.96
C ASP A 71 -12.00 1.05 14.19
N PHE A 72 -11.96 1.14 12.85
CA PHE A 72 -13.07 0.72 12.02
C PHE A 72 -13.44 -0.75 12.23
N TYR A 73 -12.48 -1.67 12.24
CA TYR A 73 -12.78 -3.09 12.49
C TYR A 73 -13.25 -3.36 13.92
N ILE A 74 -12.71 -2.66 14.92
CA ILE A 74 -13.18 -2.73 16.31
C ILE A 74 -14.62 -2.26 16.40
N SER A 75 -14.99 -1.17 15.74
CA SER A 75 -16.37 -0.67 15.68
C SER A 75 -17.35 -1.66 15.03
N LYS A 76 -16.84 -2.58 14.20
CA LYS A 76 -17.59 -3.67 13.57
C LYS A 76 -17.60 -4.96 14.41
N GLY A 77 -17.06 -4.93 15.63
CA GLY A 77 -17.08 -6.03 16.59
C GLY A 77 -15.82 -6.90 16.60
N ALA A 78 -14.73 -6.50 15.93
CA ALA A 78 -13.45 -7.18 16.07
C ALA A 78 -12.87 -6.96 17.47
N SER A 79 -12.30 -8.01 18.07
CA SER A 79 -11.58 -7.87 19.33
C SER A 79 -10.23 -7.19 19.10
N ILE A 80 -9.93 -6.15 19.89
CA ILE A 80 -8.63 -5.45 19.85
C ILE A 80 -7.45 -6.39 20.11
N SER A 81 -7.62 -7.37 21.02
CA SER A 81 -6.57 -8.34 21.39
C SER A 81 -6.28 -9.37 20.29
N GLN A 82 -7.12 -9.43 19.25
CA GLN A 82 -7.00 -10.38 18.15
C GLN A 82 -6.81 -9.69 16.80
N TYR A 83 -6.78 -8.36 16.79
CA TYR A 83 -6.63 -7.63 15.54
C TYR A 83 -5.27 -7.93 14.91
N LYS A 84 -5.32 -8.34 13.64
CA LYS A 84 -4.16 -8.40 12.75
C LYS A 84 -4.48 -7.54 11.55
N LEU A 85 -3.47 -6.82 11.06
CA LEU A 85 -3.63 -6.04 9.85
C LEU A 85 -4.05 -6.97 8.69
N PRO A 86 -5.16 -6.69 7.99
CA PRO A 86 -5.59 -7.54 6.88
C PRO A 86 -4.56 -7.49 5.75
N CYS A 87 -4.04 -8.64 5.33
CA CYS A 87 -3.13 -8.73 4.18
C CYS A 87 -3.81 -8.29 2.87
N CYS A 88 -5.15 -8.39 2.80
CA CYS A 88 -5.97 -7.96 1.68
C CYS A 88 -7.26 -7.31 2.19
N LEU A 89 -7.56 -6.10 1.70
CA LEU A 89 -8.80 -5.41 2.02
C LEU A 89 -9.86 -5.75 0.99
N LYS A 90 -11.05 -6.12 1.46
CA LYS A 90 -12.16 -6.56 0.61
C LYS A 90 -13.35 -5.61 0.65
N THR A 91 -13.48 -4.79 1.69
CA THR A 91 -14.62 -3.89 1.87
C THR A 91 -14.30 -2.51 1.34
N GLU A 92 -15.27 -1.86 0.70
CA GLU A 92 -15.09 -0.52 0.14
C GLU A 92 -14.82 0.51 1.23
N GLU A 93 -15.40 0.36 2.42
CA GLU A 93 -15.23 1.26 3.55
C GLU A 93 -13.80 1.24 4.07
N ALA A 94 -13.21 0.04 4.23
CA ALA A 94 -11.82 -0.11 4.63
C ALA A 94 -10.86 0.49 3.60
N ILE A 95 -11.17 0.30 2.31
CA ILE A 95 -10.40 0.91 1.22
C ILE A 95 -10.51 2.45 1.25
N LYS A 96 -11.71 3.00 1.54
CA LYS A 96 -11.94 4.45 1.65
C LYS A 96 -11.13 5.07 2.80
N ILE A 97 -11.06 4.40 3.96
CA ILE A 97 -10.28 4.87 5.11
C ILE A 97 -8.79 5.01 4.76
N LEU A 98 -8.22 4.04 4.07
CA LEU A 98 -6.79 4.13 3.71
C LEU A 98 -6.55 5.10 2.55
N ASN A 99 -7.52 5.24 1.63
CA ASN A 99 -7.41 6.22 0.56
C ASN A 99 -7.52 7.67 1.06
N SER A 100 -8.31 7.94 2.11
CA SER A 100 -8.38 9.30 2.69
C SER A 100 -7.07 9.71 3.36
N GLY A 101 -6.30 8.74 3.87
CA GLY A 101 -4.97 8.96 4.40
C GLY A 101 -3.83 8.88 3.37
N MET A 102 -4.12 8.70 2.08
CA MET A 102 -3.08 8.52 1.07
C MET A 102 -2.29 9.81 0.85
N VAL A 103 -0.97 9.70 0.92
CA VAL A 103 -0.01 10.81 0.74
C VAL A 103 0.87 10.62 -0.49
N GLY A 104 0.88 9.43 -1.09
CA GLY A 104 1.66 9.16 -2.29
C GLY A 104 1.24 7.88 -2.99
N LYS A 105 1.53 7.81 -4.29
CA LYS A 105 1.22 6.67 -5.14
C LYS A 105 2.33 6.45 -6.16
N PHE A 106 2.85 5.24 -6.20
CA PHE A 106 3.98 4.84 -7.04
C PHE A 106 3.65 3.53 -7.73
N PHE A 107 4.33 3.28 -8.84
CA PHE A 107 4.09 2.10 -9.65
C PHE A 107 5.39 1.41 -9.99
N SER A 108 5.33 0.09 -10.11
CA SER A 108 6.44 -0.63 -10.71
C SER A 108 6.59 -0.29 -12.20
N PRO A 109 7.83 -0.28 -12.74
CA PRO A 109 8.05 -0.08 -14.16
C PRO A 109 7.30 -1.11 -15.01
N LYS A 110 6.84 -0.70 -16.20
CA LYS A 110 6.11 -1.60 -17.10
C LYS A 110 6.95 -2.79 -17.57
N THR A 111 8.27 -2.62 -17.60
CA THR A 111 9.26 -3.60 -18.05
C THR A 111 10.24 -3.86 -16.92
N ILE A 112 10.20 -5.07 -16.34
CA ILE A 112 11.34 -5.63 -15.61
C ILE A 112 12.37 -5.98 -16.69
N SER A 113 13.50 -5.27 -16.73
CA SER A 113 14.60 -5.52 -17.69
C SER A 113 15.32 -6.81 -17.37
#